data_AF-A0A6P1AFK9-F1
#
_entry.id   AF-A0A6P1AFK9-F1
#
_cell.length_a   1.000
_cell.length_b   1.000
_cell.length_c   1.000
_cell.angle_alpha   90.00
_cell.angle_beta   90.00
_cell.angle_gamma   90.00
#
_symmetry.space_group_name_H-M   'P 1'
#
loop_
_entity.id
_entity.type
_entity.pdbx_description
1 polymer ?
#
loop_
_entity_poly.entity_id
_entity_poly.type
_entity_poly.pdbx_seq_one_letter_code
_entity_poly.pdbx_strand_id
1 'polypeptide(L)'
;MPELTLEWMEDSEKKIETISETQQSKNPGTVRLGRDPARCDLHLTHPTVSGLHVEIFFDSQQNQFMLRNLRDTNPPVVDGKRIDRGVAPLKQGSNIHLGQTLLTVTNIVSKIPATIVVPPNPANINHQAEAEKASTAPNPTPVNQQAEVGKASTAPNPTPVNQQAKPKYELQCPCCHRTSPYENIDFGCKWCGTSLAGAVSVLIIPEEN
;
A
#
# COMPACT_ATOMS: atom_id res chain seq x y z
N MET A 1 -12.09 -14.63 -7.38
CA MET A 1 -11.89 -13.16 -7.48
C MET A 1 -11.85 -12.60 -6.07
N PRO A 2 -11.02 -11.58 -5.79
CA PRO A 2 -10.98 -10.97 -4.47
C PRO A 2 -12.32 -10.30 -4.15
N GLU A 3 -12.82 -10.57 -2.95
CA GLU A 3 -14.07 -10.04 -2.44
C GLU A 3 -13.91 -9.60 -0.99
N LEU A 4 -14.64 -8.55 -0.60
CA LEU A 4 -14.70 -8.01 0.74
C LEU A 4 -16.16 -7.76 1.11
N THR A 5 -16.61 -8.33 2.21
CA THR A 5 -17.97 -8.11 2.72
C THR A 5 -17.96 -7.09 3.84
N LEU A 6 -18.78 -6.07 3.70
CA LEU A 6 -19.07 -5.04 4.69
C LEU A 6 -20.40 -5.31 5.36
N GLU A 7 -20.48 -4.96 6.63
CA GLU A 7 -21.69 -4.96 7.43
C GLU A 7 -21.81 -3.63 8.18
N TRP A 8 -23.01 -3.04 8.22
CA TRP A 8 -23.27 -1.82 9.01
C TRP A 8 -24.72 -1.76 9.45
N MET A 9 -25.02 -0.82 10.35
CA MET A 9 -26.39 -0.52 10.77
C MET A 9 -26.87 0.75 10.07
N GLU A 10 -28.06 0.71 9.49
CA GLU A 10 -28.76 1.85 8.89
C GLU A 10 -30.22 1.82 9.35
N ASP A 11 -30.69 2.90 9.98
CA ASP A 11 -32.06 2.98 10.55
C ASP A 11 -32.45 1.78 11.43
N SER A 12 -31.49 1.24 12.20
CA SER A 12 -31.63 0.03 13.03
C SER A 12 -31.78 -1.28 12.25
N GLU A 13 -31.63 -1.25 10.93
CA GLU A 13 -31.54 -2.42 10.07
C GLU A 13 -30.07 -2.75 9.79
N LYS A 14 -29.72 -4.03 9.90
CA LYS A 14 -28.40 -4.52 9.54
C LYS A 14 -28.30 -4.67 8.02
N LYS A 15 -27.39 -3.93 7.40
CA LYS A 15 -27.07 -4.01 5.97
C LYS A 15 -25.78 -4.80 5.77
N ILE A 16 -25.72 -5.55 4.67
CA ILE A 16 -24.57 -6.34 4.27
C ILE A 16 -24.35 -6.13 2.78
N GLU A 17 -23.11 -5.86 2.38
CA GLU A 17 -22.75 -5.69 0.97
C GLU A 17 -21.39 -6.29 0.69
N THR A 18 -21.28 -7.04 -0.42
CA THR A 18 -20.03 -7.62 -0.88
C THR A 18 -19.49 -6.83 -2.05
N ILE A 19 -18.25 -6.35 -1.89
CA ILE A 19 -17.47 -5.62 -2.86
C ILE A 19 -16.50 -6.60 -3.52
N SER A 20 -16.42 -6.60 -4.85
CA SER A 20 -15.42 -7.39 -5.57
C SER A 20 -14.44 -6.53 -6.36
N GLU A 21 -13.23 -7.03 -6.63
CA GLU A 21 -12.21 -6.35 -7.45
C GLU A 21 -12.73 -6.02 -8.86
N THR A 22 -13.55 -6.92 -9.44
CA THR A 22 -13.95 -6.86 -10.85
C THR A 22 -15.39 -6.40 -11.06
N GLN A 23 -16.10 -5.95 -10.03
CA GLN A 23 -17.45 -5.43 -10.22
C GLN A 23 -17.46 -4.15 -11.04
N GLN A 24 -18.56 -3.93 -11.75
CA GLN A 24 -18.82 -2.65 -12.37
C GLN A 24 -19.13 -1.62 -11.30
N SER A 25 -18.49 -0.45 -11.40
CA SER A 25 -18.71 0.67 -10.50
C SER A 25 -18.73 1.98 -11.29
N LYS A 26 -19.17 3.05 -10.65
CA LYS A 26 -19.15 4.42 -11.19
C LYS A 26 -17.74 4.93 -11.44
N ASN A 27 -16.73 4.32 -10.81
CA ASN A 27 -15.31 4.62 -11.03
C ASN A 27 -14.50 3.34 -11.16
N PRO A 28 -14.15 2.92 -12.40
CA PRO A 28 -13.53 1.62 -12.67
C PRO A 28 -12.34 1.29 -11.74
N GLY A 29 -12.34 0.06 -11.21
CA GLY A 29 -11.28 -0.46 -10.33
C GLY A 29 -11.38 0.00 -8.87
N THR A 30 -12.39 0.79 -8.52
CA THR A 30 -12.65 1.24 -7.13
C THR A 30 -14.13 1.19 -6.83
N VAL A 31 -14.49 1.16 -5.55
CA VAL A 31 -15.87 1.25 -5.08
C VAL A 31 -15.99 2.43 -4.14
N ARG A 32 -16.85 3.37 -4.52
CA ARG A 32 -17.02 4.66 -3.84
C ARG A 32 -18.11 4.57 -2.79
N LEU A 33 -17.79 5.02 -1.58
CA LEU A 33 -18.72 5.04 -0.45
C LEU A 33 -19.01 6.48 -0.05
N GLY A 34 -20.27 6.78 0.26
CA GLY A 34 -20.66 8.10 0.74
C GLY A 34 -22.17 8.35 0.66
N ARG A 35 -22.58 9.56 1.05
CA ARG A 35 -23.99 9.97 1.15
C ARG A 35 -24.65 10.40 -0.15
N ASP A 36 -23.89 10.55 -1.23
CA ASP A 36 -24.38 10.99 -2.52
C ASP A 36 -24.56 9.80 -3.48
N PRO A 37 -25.80 9.36 -3.74
CA PRO A 37 -26.07 8.20 -4.58
C PRO A 37 -25.70 8.43 -6.05
N ALA A 38 -25.53 9.68 -6.50
CA ALA A 38 -25.07 9.93 -7.88
C ALA A 38 -23.56 9.63 -8.05
N ARG A 39 -22.78 9.70 -6.97
CA ARG A 39 -21.31 9.55 -7.00
C ARG A 39 -20.78 8.26 -6.39
N CYS A 40 -21.55 7.63 -5.51
CA CYS A 40 -21.13 6.48 -4.72
C CYS A 40 -21.81 5.20 -5.20
N ASP A 41 -21.06 4.11 -5.21
CA ASP A 41 -21.57 2.77 -5.51
C ASP A 41 -22.35 2.24 -4.31
N LEU A 42 -21.79 2.41 -3.11
CA LEU A 42 -22.44 2.10 -1.85
C LEU A 42 -22.90 3.40 -1.19
N HIS A 43 -24.22 3.54 -1.09
CA HIS A 43 -24.87 4.72 -0.55
C HIS A 43 -25.08 4.59 0.97
N LEU A 44 -24.55 5.55 1.73
CA LEU A 44 -24.68 5.63 3.18
C LEU A 44 -25.52 6.85 3.55
N THR A 45 -26.70 6.66 4.10
CA THR A 45 -27.67 7.76 4.30
C THR A 45 -27.31 8.72 5.44
N HIS A 46 -26.45 8.31 6.37
CA HIS A 46 -26.19 9.05 7.60
C HIS A 46 -25.60 10.46 7.34
N PRO A 47 -26.13 11.54 7.95
CA PRO A 47 -25.80 12.92 7.61
C PRO A 47 -24.33 13.32 7.86
N THR A 48 -23.65 12.66 8.81
CA THR A 48 -22.23 12.90 9.09
C THR A 48 -21.30 12.27 8.06
N VAL A 49 -21.82 11.46 7.13
CA VAL A 49 -21.04 10.92 6.02
C VAL A 49 -20.97 11.96 4.90
N SER A 50 -19.76 12.24 4.42
CA SER A 50 -19.53 13.06 3.23
C SER A 50 -20.22 12.49 1.99
N GLY A 51 -20.70 13.35 1.09
CA GLY A 51 -21.39 12.90 -0.14
C GLY A 51 -20.60 11.86 -0.94
N LEU A 52 -19.30 12.08 -1.10
CA LEU A 52 -18.34 11.05 -1.51
C LEU A 52 -17.26 11.04 -0.42
N HIS A 53 -17.00 9.92 0.26
CA HIS A 53 -16.19 9.91 1.47
C HIS A 53 -14.87 9.17 1.27
N VAL A 54 -14.96 7.93 0.81
CA VAL A 54 -13.80 7.04 0.61
C VAL A 54 -13.95 6.23 -0.67
N GLU A 55 -12.83 5.67 -1.10
CA GLU A 55 -12.78 4.61 -2.11
C GLU A 55 -12.19 3.34 -1.47
N ILE A 56 -12.79 2.19 -1.77
CA ILE A 56 -12.19 0.88 -1.49
C ILE A 56 -11.73 0.30 -2.82
N PHE A 57 -10.52 -0.25 -2.85
CA PHE A 57 -9.94 -0.88 -4.03
C PHE A 57 -9.08 -2.06 -3.64
N PHE A 58 -8.87 -3.00 -4.56
CA PHE A 58 -7.97 -4.12 -4.35
C PHE A 58 -6.57 -3.78 -4.90
N ASP A 59 -5.56 -3.84 -4.05
CA ASP A 59 -4.16 -3.74 -4.47
C ASP A 59 -3.66 -5.14 -4.83
N SER A 60 -3.50 -5.39 -6.12
CA SER A 60 -3.04 -6.67 -6.65
C SER A 60 -1.58 -6.99 -6.33
N GLN A 61 -0.74 -5.98 -6.04
CA GLN A 61 0.66 -6.18 -5.65
C GLN A 61 0.74 -6.68 -4.20
N GLN A 62 -0.11 -6.13 -3.34
CA GLN A 62 -0.20 -6.52 -1.92
C GLN A 62 -1.20 -7.66 -1.67
N ASN A 63 -1.96 -8.05 -2.70
CA ASN A 63 -3.07 -9.01 -2.61
C ASN A 63 -4.06 -8.65 -1.48
N GLN A 64 -4.40 -7.37 -1.35
CA GLN A 64 -5.13 -6.85 -0.20
C GLN A 64 -6.07 -5.71 -0.57
N PHE A 65 -7.21 -5.63 0.11
CA PHE A 65 -8.10 -4.47 0.01
C PHE A 65 -7.53 -3.27 0.76
N MET A 66 -7.63 -2.10 0.13
CA MET A 66 -7.15 -0.83 0.64
C MET A 66 -8.29 0.18 0.63
N LEU A 67 -8.33 1.04 1.63
CA LEU A 67 -9.23 2.17 1.74
C LEU A 67 -8.46 3.47 1.50
N ARG A 68 -8.99 4.36 0.66
CA ARG A 68 -8.43 5.68 0.38
C ARG A 68 -9.34 6.78 0.91
N ASN A 69 -8.75 7.75 1.60
CA ASN A 69 -9.46 8.95 2.02
C ASN A 69 -9.65 9.91 0.82
N LEU A 70 -10.84 10.51 0.70
CA LEU A 70 -11.14 11.56 -0.27
C LEU A 70 -11.49 12.92 0.37
N ARG A 71 -11.33 13.06 1.70
CA ARG A 71 -11.81 14.21 2.48
C ARG A 71 -10.85 14.67 3.56
N ASP A 72 -10.49 15.95 3.52
CA ASP A 72 -9.63 16.55 4.54
C ASP A 72 -10.37 16.92 5.83
N THR A 73 -11.64 17.34 5.72
CA THR A 73 -12.41 17.89 6.86
C THR A 73 -13.01 16.82 7.75
N ASN A 74 -13.38 15.68 7.17
CA ASN A 74 -13.96 14.54 7.86
C ASN A 74 -13.32 13.27 7.30
N PRO A 75 -12.08 12.97 7.69
CA PRO A 75 -11.35 11.79 7.23
C PRO A 75 -11.89 10.53 7.90
N PRO A 76 -11.79 9.37 7.23
CA PRO A 76 -12.21 8.10 7.80
C PRO A 76 -11.28 7.66 8.93
N VAL A 77 -11.81 6.83 9.83
CA VAL A 77 -11.03 6.15 10.88
C VAL A 77 -11.07 4.66 10.61
N VAL A 78 -9.91 4.02 10.47
CA VAL A 78 -9.79 2.57 10.31
C VAL A 78 -9.10 2.01 11.54
N ASP A 79 -9.77 1.09 12.25
CA ASP A 79 -9.25 0.45 13.46
C ASP A 79 -8.76 1.44 14.54
N GLY A 80 -9.50 2.55 14.70
CA GLY A 80 -9.17 3.64 15.63
C GLY A 80 -8.13 4.65 15.12
N LYS A 81 -7.53 4.42 13.94
CA LYS A 81 -6.55 5.32 13.33
C LYS A 81 -7.20 6.21 12.27
N ARG A 82 -7.10 7.54 12.45
CA ARG A 82 -7.50 8.53 11.43
C ARG A 82 -6.61 8.43 10.19
N ILE A 83 -7.22 8.44 9.02
CA ILE A 83 -6.53 8.39 7.73
C ILE A 83 -6.64 9.75 7.06
N ASP A 84 -5.86 10.72 7.54
CA ASP A 84 -5.95 12.10 7.04
C ASP A 84 -5.47 12.21 5.58
N ARG A 85 -4.41 11.48 5.21
CA ARG A 85 -3.90 11.39 3.83
C ARG A 85 -3.50 9.97 3.49
N GLY A 86 -3.72 9.59 2.23
CA GLY A 86 -3.26 8.31 1.68
C GLY A 86 -4.26 7.17 1.82
N VAL A 87 -3.72 5.97 2.10
CA VAL A 87 -4.46 4.71 2.07
C VAL A 87 -4.22 3.91 3.34
N ALA A 88 -5.21 3.08 3.71
CA ALA A 88 -5.15 2.18 4.84
C ALA A 88 -5.51 0.75 4.43
N PRO A 89 -4.79 -0.28 4.89
CA PRO A 89 -5.13 -1.66 4.61
C PRO A 89 -6.41 -2.08 5.34
N LEU A 90 -7.23 -2.89 4.68
CA LEU A 90 -8.41 -3.53 5.26
C LEU A 90 -8.15 -5.02 5.43
N LYS A 91 -8.50 -5.54 6.61
CA LYS A 91 -8.45 -6.96 6.94
C LYS A 91 -9.82 -7.41 7.44
N GLN A 92 -10.03 -8.72 7.47
CA GLN A 92 -11.21 -9.27 8.14
C GLN A 92 -11.20 -8.81 9.62
N GLY A 93 -12.34 -8.31 10.09
CA GLY A 93 -12.52 -7.71 11.40
C GLY A 93 -12.17 -6.21 11.48
N SER A 94 -11.73 -5.57 10.39
CA SER A 94 -11.49 -4.12 10.40
C SER A 94 -12.76 -3.32 10.62
N ASN A 95 -12.65 -2.26 11.41
CA ASN A 95 -13.71 -1.31 11.73
C ASN A 95 -13.44 0.03 11.04
N ILE A 96 -14.34 0.45 10.15
CA ILE A 96 -14.24 1.67 9.36
C ILE A 96 -15.30 2.65 9.84
N HIS A 97 -14.90 3.77 10.43
CA HIS A 97 -15.83 4.85 10.78
C HIS A 97 -15.80 5.94 9.73
N LEU A 98 -16.97 6.25 9.18
CA LEU A 98 -17.23 7.36 8.28
C LEU A 98 -18.18 8.31 9.00
N GLY A 99 -17.66 9.36 9.64
CA GLY A 99 -18.44 10.15 10.59
C GLY A 99 -18.94 9.27 11.75
N GLN A 100 -20.26 9.09 11.86
CA GLN A 100 -20.90 8.26 12.89
C GLN A 100 -21.30 6.86 12.38
N THR A 101 -21.16 6.59 11.08
CA THR A 101 -21.43 5.27 10.53
C THR A 101 -20.22 4.37 10.75
N LEU A 102 -20.44 3.22 11.40
CA LEU A 102 -19.46 2.15 11.55
C LEU A 102 -19.76 1.04 10.54
N LEU A 103 -18.80 0.76 9.66
CA LEU A 103 -18.80 -0.41 8.79
C LEU A 103 -17.77 -1.42 9.30
N THR A 104 -18.16 -2.67 9.40
CA THR A 104 -17.30 -3.78 9.81
C THR A 104 -16.99 -4.66 8.60
N VAL A 105 -15.71 -4.97 8.39
CA VAL A 105 -15.29 -5.93 7.38
C VAL A 105 -15.48 -7.34 7.95
N THR A 106 -16.56 -8.03 7.57
CA THR A 106 -16.90 -9.33 8.17
C THR A 106 -16.22 -10.51 7.46
N ASN A 107 -15.90 -10.34 6.18
CA ASN A 107 -15.23 -11.36 5.37
C ASN A 107 -14.31 -10.72 4.33
N ILE A 108 -13.17 -11.38 4.05
CA ILE A 108 -12.34 -11.11 2.88
C ILE A 108 -11.96 -12.44 2.24
N VAL A 109 -12.27 -12.59 0.95
CA VAL A 109 -11.79 -13.67 0.10
C VAL A 109 -10.68 -13.10 -0.79
N SER A 110 -9.46 -13.64 -0.71
CA SER A 110 -8.32 -13.21 -1.55
C SER A 110 -8.06 -14.19 -2.70
N LYS A 111 -7.23 -13.81 -3.68
CA LYS A 111 -6.72 -14.77 -4.68
C LYS A 111 -5.90 -15.83 -3.95
N ILE A 112 -6.37 -17.07 -3.96
CA ILE A 112 -5.59 -18.22 -3.53
C ILE A 112 -4.52 -18.44 -4.61
N PRO A 113 -3.21 -18.41 -4.29
CA PRO A 113 -2.21 -18.81 -5.27
C PRO A 113 -2.44 -20.27 -5.63
N ALA A 114 -2.32 -20.63 -6.91
CA ALA A 114 -2.40 -22.02 -7.32
C ALA A 114 -1.29 -22.81 -6.62
N THR A 115 -1.65 -23.68 -5.69
CA THR A 115 -0.70 -24.61 -5.07
C THR A 115 -0.27 -25.61 -6.13
N ILE A 116 0.99 -25.55 -6.54
CA ILE A 116 1.60 -26.60 -7.33
C ILE A 116 1.72 -27.81 -6.41
N VAL A 117 0.94 -28.86 -6.68
CA VAL A 117 1.12 -30.15 -6.02
C VAL A 117 2.43 -30.74 -6.53
N VAL A 118 3.49 -30.62 -5.72
CA VAL A 118 4.72 -31.36 -5.99
C VAL A 118 4.42 -32.83 -5.70
N PRO A 119 4.57 -33.75 -6.67
CA PRO A 119 4.40 -35.17 -6.40
C PRO A 119 5.39 -35.61 -5.31
N PRO A 120 5.00 -36.52 -4.39
CA PRO A 120 5.91 -37.02 -3.38
C PRO A 120 7.11 -37.67 -4.06
N ASN A 121 8.29 -37.07 -3.88
CA ASN A 121 9.54 -37.62 -4.37
C ASN A 121 9.82 -38.93 -3.60
N PRO A 122 9.90 -40.10 -4.25
CA PRO A 122 10.29 -41.34 -3.58
C PRO A 122 11.81 -41.34 -3.35
N ALA A 123 12.29 -40.50 -2.44
CA ALA A 123 13.67 -40.52 -1.98
C ALA A 123 13.76 -41.29 -0.65
N ASN A 124 14.01 -42.59 -0.82
CA ASN A 124 14.87 -43.45 -0.01
C ASN A 124 14.70 -43.43 1.53
N ILE A 125 14.01 -44.47 2.00
CA ILE A 125 14.05 -44.93 3.39
C ILE A 125 15.49 -45.35 3.70
N ASN A 126 16.17 -44.62 4.57
CA ASN A 126 17.16 -45.25 5.43
C ASN A 126 17.07 -44.67 6.84
N HIS A 127 16.64 -45.53 7.75
CA HIS A 127 16.64 -45.30 9.18
C HIS A 127 18.07 -45.34 9.69
N GLN A 128 18.44 -44.40 10.56
CA GLN A 128 19.09 -44.72 11.84
C GLN A 128 19.03 -43.49 12.74
N ALA A 129 18.30 -43.65 13.84
CA ALA A 129 18.35 -42.80 15.02
C ALA A 129 19.58 -43.19 15.84
N GLU A 130 20.27 -42.22 16.46
CA GLU A 130 20.51 -42.26 17.92
C GLU A 130 21.06 -40.93 18.47
N ALA A 131 20.37 -40.45 19.51
CA ALA A 131 20.82 -39.74 20.72
C ALA A 131 21.86 -38.60 20.69
N GLU A 132 21.38 -37.42 21.10
CA GLU A 132 21.86 -36.58 22.21
C GLU A 132 23.33 -36.64 22.64
N LYS A 133 24.00 -35.47 22.61
CA LYS A 133 24.61 -34.93 23.83
C LYS A 133 24.86 -33.43 23.79
N ALA A 134 24.47 -32.79 24.89
CA ALA A 134 24.70 -31.41 25.27
C ALA A 134 26.18 -31.04 25.42
N SER A 135 26.51 -29.74 25.29
CA SER A 135 27.49 -28.95 26.08
C SER A 135 27.66 -27.54 25.47
N THR A 136 27.08 -26.49 26.07
CA THR A 136 27.72 -25.49 26.96
C THR A 136 28.63 -24.43 26.29
N ALA A 137 28.15 -23.19 26.35
CA ALA A 137 28.72 -21.81 26.32
C ALA A 137 30.26 -21.59 26.46
N PRO A 138 30.84 -20.35 26.33
CA PRO A 138 30.22 -19.02 26.19
C PRO A 138 30.83 -18.07 25.14
N ASN A 139 30.11 -16.96 24.98
CA ASN A 139 30.47 -15.65 24.45
C ASN A 139 31.90 -15.17 24.79
N PRO A 140 32.49 -14.30 23.95
CA PRO A 140 32.97 -13.04 24.49
C PRO A 140 32.57 -11.82 23.64
N THR A 141 31.91 -10.89 24.31
CA THR A 141 31.87 -9.48 23.96
C THR A 141 33.27 -8.87 24.12
N PRO A 142 33.61 -7.82 23.37
CA PRO A 142 34.16 -6.63 24.01
C PRO A 142 33.40 -5.35 23.63
N VAL A 143 32.82 -4.74 24.66
CA VAL A 143 32.82 -3.30 25.00
C VAL A 143 34.21 -2.69 24.65
N ASN A 144 34.45 -1.48 24.15
CA ASN A 144 33.65 -0.25 24.04
C ASN A 144 34.53 0.93 23.53
N GLN A 145 33.87 1.94 22.93
CA GLN A 145 34.16 3.40 22.92
C GLN A 145 35.57 3.97 22.57
N GLN A 146 35.58 4.87 21.57
CA GLN A 146 36.17 6.23 21.61
C GLN A 146 35.59 7.06 20.43
N ALA A 147 34.79 8.10 20.70
CA ALA A 147 35.14 9.53 20.79
C ALA A 147 35.28 10.21 19.40
N GLU A 148 34.27 10.97 18.96
CA GLU A 148 34.12 12.44 19.08
C GLU A 148 34.89 13.30 18.05
N VAL A 149 34.10 14.03 17.25
CA VAL A 149 34.22 15.47 16.86
C VAL A 149 35.51 16.00 16.20
N GLY A 150 35.35 16.54 14.99
CA GLY A 150 36.24 17.55 14.39
C GLY A 150 35.99 17.73 12.90
N LYS A 151 35.14 18.68 12.49
CA LYS A 151 35.46 20.03 11.99
C LYS A 151 35.94 20.11 10.53
N ALA A 152 35.09 20.77 9.74
CA ALA A 152 35.36 21.85 8.77
C ALA A 152 36.43 21.66 7.68
N SER A 153 35.99 21.84 6.42
CA SER A 153 36.72 22.59 5.37
C SER A 153 35.78 22.78 4.15
N THR A 154 35.24 23.98 3.94
CA THR A 154 35.73 25.07 3.06
C THR A 154 35.55 24.81 1.55
N ALA A 155 34.52 25.47 0.98
CA ALA A 155 34.41 26.21 -0.32
C ALA A 155 35.00 25.59 -1.62
N PRO A 156 34.69 26.08 -2.85
CA PRO A 156 33.82 27.18 -3.25
C PRO A 156 32.77 26.80 -4.33
N ASN A 157 31.87 27.76 -4.58
CA ASN A 157 31.06 27.83 -5.79
C ASN A 157 31.96 27.87 -7.06
N PRO A 158 31.58 27.16 -8.13
CA PRO A 158 31.81 27.66 -9.48
C PRO A 158 30.50 27.66 -10.26
N THR A 159 30.03 28.86 -10.57
CA THR A 159 29.29 29.12 -11.81
C THR A 159 30.30 29.75 -12.78
N PRO A 160 30.16 29.72 -14.11
CA PRO A 160 29.09 29.16 -14.96
C PRO A 160 29.66 28.18 -16.02
N VAL A 161 28.82 27.40 -16.72
CA VAL A 161 29.02 27.00 -18.14
C VAL A 161 27.86 26.13 -18.64
N ASN A 162 27.18 26.67 -19.66
CA ASN A 162 26.59 26.01 -20.83
C ASN A 162 25.80 24.70 -20.61
N GLN A 163 24.48 24.85 -20.46
CA GLN A 163 23.50 23.77 -20.45
C GLN A 163 23.31 23.23 -21.88
N GLN A 164 24.28 22.45 -22.38
CA GLN A 164 24.05 21.57 -23.51
C GLN A 164 23.29 20.34 -23.02
N ALA A 165 22.19 20.05 -23.72
CA ALA A 165 21.14 19.10 -23.37
C ALA A 165 21.71 17.75 -22.90
N LYS A 166 21.77 17.59 -21.57
CA LYS A 166 22.06 16.30 -20.95
C LYS A 166 20.77 15.46 -21.06
N PRO A 167 20.83 14.22 -21.55
CA PRO A 167 19.65 13.37 -21.58
C PRO A 167 19.09 13.24 -20.16
N LYS A 168 17.85 13.69 -19.97
CA LYS A 168 17.18 13.68 -18.67
C LYS A 168 16.51 12.34 -18.50
N TYR A 169 17.15 11.47 -17.72
CA TYR A 169 16.58 10.19 -17.34
C TYR A 169 15.50 10.44 -16.28
N GLU A 170 14.28 9.97 -16.53
CA GLU A 170 13.18 9.98 -15.57
C GLU A 170 12.76 8.54 -15.25
N LEU A 171 12.24 8.32 -14.06
CA LEU A 171 11.79 7.01 -13.58
C LEU A 171 10.31 6.86 -13.88
N GLN A 172 9.93 5.87 -14.69
CA GLN A 172 8.53 5.56 -14.92
C GLN A 172 8.03 4.59 -13.85
N CYS A 173 7.02 5.03 -13.10
CA CYS A 173 6.41 4.21 -12.06
C CYS A 173 5.71 2.99 -12.69
N PRO A 174 6.02 1.74 -12.30
CA PRO A 174 5.40 0.54 -12.88
C PRO A 174 3.93 0.36 -12.48
N CYS A 175 3.49 1.04 -11.42
CA CYS A 175 2.11 0.93 -10.92
C CYS A 175 1.15 1.91 -11.62
N CYS A 176 1.56 3.17 -11.79
CA CYS A 176 0.70 4.23 -12.34
C CYS A 176 1.20 4.83 -13.67
N HIS A 177 2.32 4.33 -14.18
CA HIS A 177 2.96 4.74 -15.45
C HIS A 177 3.37 6.22 -15.54
N ARG A 178 3.28 6.98 -14.43
CA ARG A 178 3.75 8.37 -14.36
C ARG A 178 5.25 8.45 -14.22
N THR A 179 5.85 9.47 -14.82
CA THR A 179 7.28 9.73 -14.72
C THR A 179 7.60 10.62 -13.53
N SER A 180 8.68 10.29 -12.83
CA SER A 180 9.25 11.07 -11.73
C SER A 180 10.72 11.38 -12.04
N PRO A 181 11.27 12.51 -11.57
CA PRO A 181 12.71 12.76 -11.63
C PRO A 181 13.52 11.61 -11.02
N TYR A 182 14.68 11.29 -11.61
CA TYR A 182 15.54 10.20 -11.14
C TYR A 182 15.97 10.33 -9.67
N GLU A 183 16.13 11.56 -9.19
CA GLU A 183 16.45 11.88 -7.78
C GLU A 183 15.41 11.35 -6.78
N ASN A 184 14.19 11.02 -7.23
CA ASN A 184 13.15 10.46 -6.38
C ASN A 184 13.21 8.93 -6.28
N ILE A 185 14.27 8.26 -6.77
CA ILE A 185 14.43 6.80 -6.68
C ILE A 185 14.25 6.29 -5.24
N ASP A 186 14.81 7.02 -4.28
CA ASP A 186 14.77 6.68 -2.85
C ASP A 186 13.48 7.13 -2.14
N PHE A 187 12.67 7.99 -2.79
CA PHE A 187 11.51 8.64 -2.18
C PHE A 187 10.16 8.06 -2.63
N GLY A 188 10.16 7.04 -3.50
CA GLY A 188 8.95 6.44 -4.03
C GLY A 188 8.14 7.39 -4.95
N CYS A 189 7.18 6.82 -5.66
CA CYS A 189 6.33 7.56 -6.59
C CYS A 189 5.43 8.51 -5.80
N LYS A 190 5.51 9.82 -6.07
CA LYS A 190 4.74 10.84 -5.33
C LYS A 190 3.23 10.73 -5.49
N TRP A 191 2.73 9.95 -6.46
CA TRP A 191 1.31 9.79 -6.73
C TRP A 191 0.69 8.52 -6.15
N CYS A 192 1.39 7.39 -6.20
CA CYS A 192 0.88 6.11 -5.72
C CYS A 192 1.69 5.50 -4.57
N GLY A 193 2.80 6.12 -4.17
CA GLY A 193 3.69 5.65 -3.11
C GLY A 193 4.55 4.44 -3.47
N THR A 194 4.38 3.86 -4.67
CA THR A 194 5.16 2.70 -5.13
C THR A 194 6.64 3.05 -5.19
N SER A 195 7.49 2.17 -4.64
CA SER A 195 8.95 2.34 -4.69
C SER A 195 9.43 2.53 -6.13
N LEU A 196 10.29 3.51 -6.34
CA LEU A 196 10.94 3.78 -7.62
C LEU A 196 12.30 3.07 -7.74
N ALA A 197 12.74 2.37 -6.70
CA ALA A 197 14.01 1.64 -6.68
C ALA A 197 14.12 0.54 -7.77
N GLY A 198 12.98 0.05 -8.28
CA GLY A 198 12.90 -0.89 -9.41
C GLY A 198 12.24 -0.29 -10.66
N ALA A 199 12.07 1.04 -10.74
CA ALA A 199 11.42 1.67 -11.88
C ALA A 199 12.32 1.66 -13.13
N VAL A 200 11.71 1.47 -14.30
CA VAL A 200 12.42 1.57 -15.59
C VAL A 200 12.80 3.03 -15.80
N SER A 201 14.09 3.28 -16.05
CA SER A 201 14.58 4.61 -16.44
C SER A 201 14.24 4.86 -17.90
N VAL A 202 13.51 5.93 -18.17
CA VAL A 202 13.14 6.37 -19.52
C VAL A 202 13.96 7.60 -19.85
N LEU A 203 14.62 7.55 -21.01
CA LEU A 203 15.33 8.68 -21.59
C LEU A 203 14.30 9.60 -22.24
N ILE A 204 14.06 10.79 -21.68
CA ILE A 204 13.29 11.82 -22.38
C ILE A 204 14.28 12.68 -23.16
N ILE A 205 14.24 12.55 -24.49
CA ILE A 205 14.91 13.48 -25.39
C ILE A 205 14.00 14.72 -25.43
N PRO A 206 14.47 15.91 -25.04
CA PRO A 206 13.66 17.11 -25.22
C PRO A 206 13.40 17.28 -26.72
N GLU A 207 12.12 17.36 -27.13
CA GLU A 207 11.79 17.78 -28.49
C GLU A 207 12.29 19.22 -28.65
N GLU A 208 13.36 19.39 -29.44
CA GLU A 208 13.80 20.70 -29.90
C GLU A 208 12.70 21.28 -30.79
N ASN A 209 12.16 22.42 -30.39
CA ASN A 209 11.32 23.27 -31.24
C ASN A 209 12.05 24.56 -31.55
#